data_AF-A0A819J7Y3-F1
#
_entry.id   AF-A0A819J7Y3-F1
#
_cell.length_a   1.000
_cell.length_b   1.000
_cell.length_c   1.000
_cell.angle_alpha   90.00
_cell.angle_beta   90.00
_cell.angle_gamma   90.00
#
_symmetry.space_group_name_H-M   'P 1'
#
loop_
_entity.id
_entity.type
_entity.pdbx_description
1 polymer ?
#
loop_
_entity_poly.entity_id
_entity_poly.type
_entity_poly.pdbx_seq_one_letter_code
_entity_poly.pdbx_strand_id
1 'polypeptide(L)'
;MSGVNKGVQACINNKLGREIIFIPCSAHSFNLAVKYACDCGTEFISLFNLLQEIYNYFTASNKRHYVLRKELESSEFGLLVKSLANTRWVRVTWFYLTLIIKSSVVDRKF
;
A
#
# COMPACT_ATOMS: atom_id res chain seq x y z
N MET A 1 6.72 -13.27 13.30
CA MET A 1 5.62 -13.84 12.49
C MET A 1 5.09 -15.06 13.23
N SER A 2 3.86 -14.98 13.73
CA SER A 2 3.13 -16.08 14.35
C SER A 2 2.38 -16.85 13.25
N GLY A 3 3.09 -17.76 12.58
CA GLY A 3 2.46 -18.66 11.61
C GLY A 3 1.75 -19.81 12.31
N VAL A 4 0.58 -20.21 11.80
CA VAL A 4 -0.26 -21.31 12.32
C VAL A 4 0.50 -22.65 12.37
N ASN A 5 1.44 -22.87 11.43
CA ASN A 5 2.26 -24.08 11.37
C ASN A 5 3.72 -23.75 11.70
N LYS A 6 4.23 -24.26 12.83
CA LYS A 6 5.66 -24.20 13.19
C LYS A 6 6.28 -22.79 13.02
N GLY A 7 5.55 -21.75 13.43
CA GLY A 7 6.02 -20.37 13.34
C GLY A 7 7.36 -20.18 14.07
N VAL A 8 8.13 -19.18 13.64
CA VAL A 8 9.45 -18.86 14.21
C VAL A 8 9.40 -18.78 15.75
N GLN A 9 8.32 -18.20 16.29
CA GLN A 9 8.10 -18.13 17.74
C GLN A 9 8.02 -19.52 18.39
N ALA A 10 7.24 -20.46 17.82
CA ALA A 10 7.14 -21.81 18.35
C ALA A 10 8.48 -22.57 18.28
N CYS A 11 9.25 -22.39 17.20
CA CYS A 11 10.58 -23.00 17.07
C CYS A 11 11.55 -22.46 18.12
N ILE A 12 11.52 -21.15 18.38
CA ILE A 12 12.39 -20.52 19.37
C ILE A 12 11.97 -20.93 20.81
N ASN A 13 10.68 -20.92 21.11
CA ASN A 13 10.16 -21.36 22.42
C ASN A 13 10.58 -22.80 22.73
N ASN A 14 10.44 -23.71 21.77
CA ASN A 14 10.83 -25.12 21.93
C ASN A 14 12.35 -25.27 22.15
N LYS A 15 13.19 -24.48 21.45
CA LYS A 15 14.64 -24.52 21.62
C LYS A 15 15.11 -23.97 22.96
N LEU A 16 14.44 -22.94 23.48
CA LEU A 16 14.85 -22.26 24.70
C LEU A 16 14.14 -22.78 25.96
N GLY A 17 13.17 -23.68 25.82
CA GLY A 17 12.45 -24.30 26.94
C GLY A 17 11.61 -23.30 27.75
N ARG A 18 11.33 -22.12 27.19
CA ARG A 18 10.56 -21.05 27.84
C ARG A 18 9.74 -20.27 26.82
N GLU A 19 8.64 -19.70 27.27
CA GLU A 19 7.85 -18.81 26.43
C GLU A 19 8.57 -17.49 26.20
N ILE A 20 8.64 -17.07 24.93
CA ILE A 20 9.19 -15.79 24.54
C ILE A 20 8.07 -14.90 24.05
N ILE A 21 8.03 -13.71 24.64
CA ILE A 21 7.11 -12.64 24.26
C ILE A 21 7.50 -12.16 22.87
N PHE A 22 6.62 -12.38 21.91
CA PHE A 22 6.74 -11.85 20.56
C PHE A 22 5.82 -10.64 20.43
N ILE A 23 6.39 -9.47 20.14
CA ILE A 23 5.63 -8.26 19.86
C ILE A 23 5.52 -8.12 18.33
N PRO A 24 4.30 -8.19 17.75
CA PRO A 24 4.14 -7.98 16.32
C PRO A 24 4.48 -6.52 15.95
N CYS A 25 5.09 -6.32 14.80
CA CYS A 25 5.35 -4.98 14.29
C CYS A 25 4.03 -4.30 13.92
N SER A 26 3.72 -3.17 14.55
CA SER A 26 2.47 -2.42 14.29
C SER A 26 2.30 -2.03 12.83
N ALA A 27 3.38 -1.64 12.15
CA ALA A 27 3.36 -1.34 10.72
C ALA A 27 2.98 -2.57 9.88
N HIS A 28 3.45 -3.76 10.27
CA HIS A 28 3.09 -5.01 9.59
C HIS A 28 1.62 -5.36 9.78
N SER A 29 1.13 -5.27 11.01
CA SER A 29 -0.27 -5.56 11.34
C SER A 29 -1.22 -4.61 10.61
N PHE A 30 -0.88 -3.33 10.53
CA PHE A 30 -1.65 -2.34 9.79
C PHE A 30 -1.68 -2.63 8.27
N ASN A 31 -0.53 -2.94 7.68
CA ASN A 31 -0.46 -3.31 6.26
C ASN A 31 -1.34 -4.54 5.96
N LEU A 32 -1.37 -5.51 6.87
CA LEU A 32 -2.19 -6.71 6.72
C LEU A 32 -3.70 -6.39 6.83
N ALA A 33 -4.09 -5.52 7.76
CA ALA A 33 -5.47 -5.07 7.92
C ALA A 33 -5.97 -4.32 6.67
N VAL A 34 -5.17 -3.38 6.14
CA VAL A 34 -5.51 -2.64 4.91
C VAL A 34 -5.60 -3.58 3.72
N LYS A 35 -4.68 -4.54 3.60
CA LYS A 35 -4.74 -5.57 2.55
C LYS A 35 -6.07 -6.32 2.60
N TYR A 36 -6.44 -6.87 3.77
CA TYR A 36 -7.71 -7.60 3.90
C TYR A 36 -8.94 -6.73 3.63
N ALA A 37 -8.92 -5.47 4.04
CA ALA A 37 -9.98 -4.53 3.75
C ALA A 37 -10.13 -4.23 2.25
N CYS A 38 -9.06 -4.32 1.47
CA CYS A 38 -9.11 -4.11 0.02
C CYS A 38 -9.44 -5.40 -0.73
N ASP A 39 -9.02 -6.55 -0.18
CA ASP A 39 -9.33 -7.88 -0.72
C ASP A 39 -10.78 -8.32 -0.40
N CYS A 40 -11.52 -7.59 0.44
CA CYS A 40 -12.88 -7.98 0.84
C CYS A 40 -13.93 -7.73 -0.25
N GLY A 41 -13.62 -6.91 -1.27
CA GLY A 41 -14.56 -6.53 -2.33
C GLY A 41 -13.93 -6.58 -3.71
N THR A 42 -14.64 -7.20 -4.66
CA THR A 42 -14.24 -7.30 -6.07
C THR A 42 -14.14 -5.95 -6.77
N GLU A 43 -14.91 -4.97 -6.32
CA GLU A 43 -14.94 -3.59 -6.81
C GLU A 43 -13.62 -2.88 -6.52
N PHE A 44 -13.11 -3.02 -5.30
CA PHE A 44 -11.82 -2.42 -4.91
C PHE A 44 -10.66 -3.05 -5.66
N ILE A 45 -10.66 -4.37 -5.81
CA ILE A 45 -9.64 -5.09 -6.59
C ILE A 45 -9.66 -4.60 -8.05
N SER A 46 -10.83 -4.50 -8.66
CA SER A 46 -11.00 -4.00 -10.03
C SER A 46 -10.49 -2.57 -10.19
N LEU A 47 -10.82 -1.67 -9.25
CA LEU A 47 -10.34 -0.30 -9.22
C LEU A 47 -8.80 -0.23 -9.17
N PHE A 48 -8.17 -1.00 -8.26
CA PHE A 48 -6.71 -0.97 -8.12
C PHE A 48 -5.99 -1.54 -9.35
N ASN A 49 -6.56 -2.57 -9.98
CA ASN A 49 -6.02 -3.11 -11.23
C ASN A 49 -6.09 -2.07 -12.35
N LEU A 50 -7.22 -1.38 -12.50
CA LEU A 50 -7.38 -0.31 -13.49
C LEU A 50 -6.34 0.81 -13.28
N LEU A 51 -6.15 1.26 -12.05
CA LEU A 51 -5.15 2.28 -11.71
C LEU A 51 -3.72 1.83 -12.04
N GLN A 52 -3.41 0.54 -11.82
CA GLN A 52 -2.11 -0.03 -12.20
C GLN A 52 -1.92 -0.07 -13.72
N GLU A 53 -2.94 -0.42 -14.48
CA GLU A 53 -2.89 -0.43 -15.94
C GLU A 53 -2.66 0.96 -16.51
N ILE A 54 -3.37 1.97 -15.98
CA ILE A 54 -3.17 3.38 -16.33
C ILE A 54 -1.73 3.79 -16.03
N TYR A 55 -1.23 3.48 -14.84
CA TYR A 55 0.17 3.76 -14.48
C TYR A 55 1.15 3.14 -15.49
N ASN A 56 1.02 1.83 -15.74
CA ASN A 56 1.88 1.10 -16.66
C ASN A 56 1.86 1.71 -18.06
N TYR A 57 0.67 2.09 -18.56
CA TYR A 57 0.51 2.73 -19.85
C TYR A 57 1.30 4.04 -19.94
N PHE A 58 1.14 4.94 -18.98
CA PHE A 58 1.80 6.24 -19.03
C PHE A 58 3.32 6.15 -18.77
N THR A 59 3.76 5.31 -17.84
CA THR A 59 5.19 5.18 -17.52
C THR A 59 5.99 4.39 -18.56
N ALA A 60 5.34 3.59 -19.40
CA ALA A 60 6.00 2.84 -20.46
C ALA A 60 6.57 3.74 -21.59
N SER A 61 6.32 5.04 -21.59
CA SER A 61 6.96 5.98 -22.51
C SER A 61 7.23 7.32 -21.85
N ASN A 62 8.46 7.82 -21.98
CA ASN A 62 8.83 9.15 -21.49
C ASN A 62 7.94 10.26 -22.06
N LYS A 63 7.48 10.14 -23.31
CA LYS A 63 6.56 11.11 -23.93
C LYS A 63 5.20 11.11 -23.23
N ARG A 64 4.61 9.93 -23.02
CA ARG A 64 3.31 9.78 -22.34
C ARG A 64 3.40 10.24 -20.89
N HIS A 65 4.45 9.84 -20.19
CA HIS A 65 4.72 10.26 -18.81
C HIS A 65 4.87 11.78 -18.68
N TYR A 66 5.57 12.41 -19.63
CA TYR A 66 5.72 13.87 -19.64
C TYR A 66 4.38 14.60 -19.82
N VAL A 67 3.53 14.14 -20.76
CA VAL A 67 2.19 14.71 -20.94
C VAL A 67 1.36 14.54 -19.67
N LEU A 68 1.34 13.34 -19.08
CA LEU A 68 0.61 13.10 -17.84
C LEU A 68 1.07 14.04 -16.71
N ARG A 69 2.38 14.22 -16.55
CA ARG A 69 2.92 15.14 -15.53
C ARG A 69 2.50 16.58 -15.76
N LYS A 70 2.57 17.05 -17.00
CA LYS A 70 2.18 18.41 -17.37
C LYS A 70 0.70 18.69 -17.05
N GLU A 71 -0.19 17.77 -17.40
CA GLU A 71 -1.63 17.90 -17.11
C GLU A 71 -1.96 17.75 -15.62
N LEU A 72 -1.15 17.00 -14.86
CA LEU A 72 -1.32 16.89 -13.41
C LEU A 72 -0.80 18.11 -12.66
N GLU A 73 0.26 18.75 -13.16
CA GLU A 73 0.80 20.00 -12.60
C GLU A 73 -0.15 21.20 -12.81
N SER A 74 -1.00 21.15 -13.85
CA SER A 74 -2.06 22.14 -14.08
C SER A 74 -3.38 21.83 -13.35
N SER A 75 -3.54 20.62 -12.80
CA SER A 75 -4.73 20.20 -12.06
C SER A 75 -4.65 20.60 -10.59
N GLU A 76 -5.73 21.18 -10.05
CA GLU A 76 -5.85 21.56 -8.64
C GLU A 76 -5.58 20.39 -7.66
N PHE A 77 -5.86 19.15 -8.10
CA PHE A 77 -5.69 17.96 -7.28
C PHE A 77 -4.25 17.39 -7.31
N GLY A 78 -3.46 17.65 -8.36
CA GLY A 78 -2.07 17.22 -8.52
C GLY A 78 -1.78 15.76 -8.13
N LEU A 79 -2.71 14.84 -8.36
CA LEU A 79 -2.60 13.45 -7.91
C LEU A 79 -1.77 12.64 -8.90
N LEU A 80 -0.53 12.35 -8.52
CA LEU A 80 0.37 11.54 -9.34
C LEU A 80 0.09 10.06 -9.10
N VAL A 81 -0.32 9.35 -10.16
CA VAL A 81 -0.49 7.89 -10.11
C VAL A 81 0.88 7.27 -9.86
N LYS A 82 1.00 6.48 -8.81
CA LYS A 82 2.20 5.71 -8.49
C LYS A 82 1.96 4.24 -8.78
N SER A 83 3.00 3.47 -9.08
CA SER A 83 2.85 2.02 -9.16
C SER A 83 2.33 1.50 -7.83
N LEU A 84 1.45 0.49 -7.85
CA LEU A 84 1.29 -0.40 -6.71
C LEU A 84 2.68 -0.95 -6.37
N ALA A 85 3.06 -0.80 -5.11
CA ALA A 85 4.35 -1.29 -4.65
C ALA A 85 4.31 -2.83 -4.68
N ASN A 86 5.15 -3.45 -5.51
CA ASN A 86 5.28 -4.91 -5.56
C ASN A 86 6.01 -5.49 -4.33
N THR A 87 6.40 -4.65 -3.37
CA THR A 87 7.09 -5.13 -2.18
C THR A 87 6.13 -5.93 -1.30
N ARG A 88 6.67 -6.97 -0.67
CA ARG A 88 5.99 -7.95 0.21
C ARG A 88 5.17 -7.32 1.36
N TRP A 89 5.22 -6.00 1.52
CA TRP A 89 4.70 -5.25 2.66
C TRP A 89 3.69 -4.16 2.26
N VAL A 90 3.56 -3.79 0.98
CA VAL A 90 3.09 -2.43 0.62
C VAL A 90 2.08 -2.40 -0.53
N ARG A 91 1.63 -3.57 -1.01
CA ARG A 91 0.81 -3.66 -2.23
C ARG A 91 -0.38 -2.70 -2.27
N VAL A 92 -0.94 -2.36 -1.10
CA VAL A 92 -2.15 -1.55 -1.01
C VAL A 92 -1.99 -0.26 -0.18
N THR A 93 -0.98 -0.14 0.67
CA THR A 93 -0.93 0.94 1.67
C THR A 93 -0.44 2.31 1.17
N TRP A 94 0.32 2.39 0.08
CA TRP A 94 0.84 3.70 -0.38
C TRP A 94 -0.17 4.55 -1.13
N PHE A 95 -1.15 3.95 -1.81
CA PHE A 95 -2.19 4.71 -2.47
C PHE A 95 -3.06 5.48 -1.47
N TYR A 96 -3.46 4.83 -0.38
CA TYR A 96 -4.27 5.45 0.67
C TYR A 96 -3.55 6.57 1.42
N LEU A 97 -2.25 6.40 1.74
CA LEU A 97 -1.53 7.42 2.52
C LEU A 97 -1.37 8.73 1.72
N THR A 98 -1.18 8.67 0.41
CA THR A 98 -1.10 9.88 -0.42
C THR A 98 -2.46 10.55 -0.66
N LEU A 99 -3.55 9.77 -0.77
CA LEU A 99 -4.91 10.30 -0.95
C LEU A 99 -5.47 10.93 0.35
N ILE A 100 -5.18 10.34 1.50
CA ILE A 100 -5.62 10.84 2.81
C ILE A 100 -4.83 12.09 3.22
N ILE A 101 -3.52 12.15 2.94
CA ILE A 101 -2.71 13.34 3.28
C ILE A 101 -3.12 14.54 2.41
N LYS A 102 -3.47 14.35 1.13
CA LYS A 102 -3.92 15.47 0.28
C LYS A 102 -5.31 15.99 0.65
N SER A 103 -6.25 15.12 1.02
CA SER A 103 -7.56 15.56 1.54
C SER A 103 -7.43 16.30 2.88
N SER A 104 -6.56 15.83 3.77
CA SER A 104 -6.32 16.46 5.08
C SER A 104 -5.58 17.81 5.02
N VAL A 105 -4.90 18.11 3.91
CA VAL A 105 -4.16 19.37 3.70
C VAL A 105 -5.01 20.40 2.94
N VAL A 106 -5.95 19.97 2.09
CA VAL A 106 -6.89 20.87 1.42
C VAL A 106 -7.99 21.39 2.38
N ASP A 107 -8.30 20.64 3.45
CA ASP A 107 -9.30 21.05 4.47
C ASP A 107 -8.75 21.96 5.58
N ARG A 108 -7.48 22.39 5.52
CA ARG A 108 -6.95 23.44 6.40
C ARG A 108 -6.57 24.69 5.61
N LYS A 109 -7.59 25.39 5.12
CA LYS A 109 -7.51 26.83 4.87
C LYS A 109 -7.59 27.55 6.23
N PHE A 110 -6.47 28.14 6.65
CA PHE A 110 -6.48 29.35 7.48
C PHE A 110 -6.30 30.55 6.55
#